data_AF-A0A9Q1EEU2-F1
#
_entry.id   AF-A0A9Q1EEU2-F1
#
_cell.length_a   1.000
_cell.length_b   1.000
_cell.length_c   1.000
_cell.angle_alpha   90.00
_cell.angle_beta   90.00
_cell.angle_gamma   90.00
#
_symmetry.space_group_name_H-M   'P 1'
#
loop_
_entity.id
_entity.type
_entity.pdbx_description
1 polymer ?
#
loop_
_entity_poly.entity_id
_entity_poly.type
_entity_poly.pdbx_seq_one_letter_code
_entity_poly.pdbx_strand_id
1 'polypeptide(L)'
;MATHHLKLNLDKTELLFMPYKTSPLHDLSITVDGTVVAASRSARNLGVVLDDRLDFKEHIRATARSCRFLLYNITPGLLQLPARKPTGLCHSASSTHPECSCPAFAARIRFKVLTLAYTAANKTGPAYLQDLIQNYVPARPLRSSTAGRLALPPLRVKGSRLFRLRSFSTLAPQWWNELPIPLRSTPTLPAFRRGLKTHLFRLYLD
;
A
#
# COMPACT_ATOMS: atom_id res chain seq x y z
N MET A 1 -36.88 26.42 14.55
CA MET A 1 -36.01 25.24 14.69
C MET A 1 -36.31 24.30 13.53
N ALA A 2 -35.31 23.95 12.73
CA ALA A 2 -35.48 23.21 11.48
C ALA A 2 -36.21 21.87 11.71
N THR A 3 -37.10 21.53 10.78
CA THR A 3 -38.04 20.39 10.74
C THR A 3 -37.42 19.00 10.92
N HIS A 4 -36.09 18.89 11.06
CA HIS A 4 -35.35 17.62 11.10
C HIS A 4 -34.42 17.44 12.30
N HIS A 5 -34.55 18.24 13.37
CA HIS A 5 -33.70 18.13 14.58
C HIS A 5 -32.18 18.23 14.33
N LEU A 6 -31.75 18.70 13.16
CA LEU A 6 -30.35 18.90 12.81
C LEU A 6 -29.98 20.38 12.98
N LYS A 7 -28.81 20.62 13.58
CA LYS A 7 -28.21 21.95 13.73
C LYS A 7 -26.94 22.04 12.87
N LEU A 8 -26.85 23.10 12.07
CA LEU A 8 -25.67 23.39 11.26
C LEU A 8 -24.49 23.76 12.18
N ASN A 9 -23.31 23.19 11.93
CA ASN A 9 -22.10 23.54 12.66
C ASN A 9 -21.36 24.66 11.91
N LEU A 10 -21.57 25.89 12.34
CA LEU A 10 -21.04 27.09 11.68
C LEU A 10 -19.51 27.12 11.67
N ASP A 11 -18.84 26.60 12.71
CA ASP A 11 -17.37 26.51 12.78
C ASP A 11 -16.77 25.58 11.73
N LYS A 12 -17.58 24.67 11.18
CA LYS A 12 -17.16 23.67 10.18
C LYS A 12 -17.82 23.86 8.82
N THR A 13 -18.66 24.88 8.66
CA THR A 13 -19.39 25.11 7.41
C THR A 13 -18.64 26.10 6.55
N GLU A 14 -18.25 25.67 5.35
CA GLU A 14 -17.65 26.53 4.33
C GLU A 14 -18.68 26.75 3.22
N LEU A 15 -18.79 27.99 2.74
CA LEU A 15 -19.63 28.33 1.59
C LEU A 15 -18.80 28.18 0.31
N LEU A 16 -19.15 27.24 -0.58
CA LEU A 16 -18.53 27.14 -1.90
C LEU A 16 -19.46 27.72 -2.97
N PHE A 17 -19.05 28.82 -3.60
CA PHE A 17 -19.81 29.43 -4.70
C PHE A 17 -19.28 28.94 -6.04
N MET A 18 -20.16 28.37 -6.86
CA MET A 18 -19.83 27.81 -8.18
C MET A 18 -20.57 28.59 -9.28
N PRO A 19 -19.94 29.61 -9.89
CA PRO A 19 -20.60 30.39 -10.92
C PRO A 19 -20.64 29.65 -12.26
N TYR A 20 -21.75 29.79 -13.00
CA TYR A 20 -21.93 29.20 -14.33
C TYR A 20 -21.13 29.93 -15.45
N LYS A 21 -20.75 31.19 -15.21
CA LYS A 21 -19.92 32.01 -16.12
C LYS A 21 -18.78 32.65 -15.33
N THR A 22 -17.75 33.18 -16.02
CA THR A 22 -16.69 33.97 -15.38
C THR A 22 -17.26 35.29 -14.86
N SER A 23 -17.88 35.23 -13.69
CA SER A 23 -18.26 36.39 -12.91
C SER A 23 -17.04 36.86 -12.11
N PRO A 24 -16.82 38.18 -11.94
CA PRO A 24 -15.94 38.64 -10.89
C PRO A 24 -16.42 38.04 -9.56
N LEU A 25 -15.50 37.49 -8.78
CA LEU A 25 -15.77 36.99 -7.42
C LEU A 25 -16.35 38.16 -6.63
N HIS A 26 -17.67 38.18 -6.47
CA HIS A 26 -18.28 39.02 -5.45
C HIS A 26 -17.98 38.37 -4.11
N ASP A 27 -17.66 39.19 -3.12
CA ASP A 27 -17.46 38.77 -1.73
C ASP A 27 -18.82 38.32 -1.16
N LEU A 28 -19.23 37.12 -1.57
CA LEU A 28 -20.49 36.50 -1.23
C LEU A 28 -20.37 35.99 0.19
N SER A 29 -21.09 36.65 1.09
CA SER A 29 -21.24 36.21 2.47
C SER A 29 -22.72 35.97 2.73
N ILE A 30 -23.01 34.87 3.43
CA ILE A 30 -24.36 34.55 3.88
C ILE A 30 -24.40 34.63 5.40
N THR A 31 -25.46 35.24 5.93
CA THR A 31 -25.69 35.31 7.38
C THR A 31 -26.57 34.15 7.79
N VAL A 32 -26.02 33.22 8.58
CA VAL A 32 -26.76 32.07 9.14
C VAL A 32 -26.69 32.16 10.66
N ASP A 33 -27.85 32.22 11.31
CA ASP A 33 -27.99 32.34 12.77
C ASP A 33 -27.14 33.47 13.40
N GLY A 34 -27.02 34.61 12.72
CA GLY A 34 -26.25 35.78 13.19
C GLY A 34 -24.74 35.70 12.97
N THR A 35 -24.24 34.61 12.41
CA THR A 35 -22.83 34.47 11.99
C THR A 35 -22.68 34.63 10.49
N VAL A 36 -21.59 35.28 10.06
CA VAL A 36 -21.29 35.52 8.65
C VAL A 36 -20.39 34.39 8.14
N VAL A 37 -20.88 33.61 7.18
CA VAL A 37 -20.10 32.57 6.50
C VAL A 37 -19.62 33.13 5.17
N ALA A 38 -18.30 33.28 5.01
CA ALA A 38 -17.67 33.78 3.80
C ALA A 38 -17.49 32.69 2.74
N ALA A 39 -17.52 33.08 1.47
CA ALA A 39 -17.21 32.19 0.36
C ALA A 39 -15.75 31.73 0.40
N SER A 40 -15.55 30.41 0.35
CA SER A 40 -14.26 29.76 0.16
C SER A 40 -14.03 29.47 -1.32
N ARG A 41 -12.75 29.46 -1.73
CA ARG A 41 -12.32 29.09 -3.10
C ARG A 41 -12.24 27.59 -3.31
N SER A 42 -12.22 26.82 -2.23
CA SER A 42 -12.16 25.36 -2.25
C SER A 42 -12.81 24.81 -1.00
N ALA A 43 -13.55 23.71 -1.11
CA ALA A 43 -14.20 23.06 0.02
C ALA A 43 -14.01 21.54 -0.04
N ARG A 44 -13.84 20.91 1.12
CA ARG A 44 -13.70 19.45 1.21
C ARG A 44 -15.03 18.80 1.58
N ASN A 45 -15.54 17.94 0.70
CA ASN A 45 -16.72 17.11 0.97
C ASN A 45 -16.38 15.63 0.85
N LEU A 46 -16.58 14.85 1.93
CA LEU A 46 -16.33 13.39 1.99
C LEU A 46 -14.95 12.95 1.45
N GLY A 47 -13.93 13.80 1.61
CA GLY A 47 -12.56 13.53 1.15
C GLY A 47 -12.26 14.01 -0.28
N VAL A 48 -13.25 14.53 -1.01
CA VAL A 48 -13.06 15.21 -2.29
C VAL A 48 -12.85 16.70 -2.04
N VAL A 49 -11.84 17.29 -2.68
CA VAL A 49 -11.60 18.73 -2.63
C VAL A 49 -12.20 19.32 -3.91
N LEU A 50 -13.14 20.24 -3.75
CA LEU A 50 -13.90 20.89 -4.82
C LEU A 50 -13.46 22.34 -4.90
N ASP A 51 -13.00 22.77 -6.07
CA ASP A 51 -12.62 24.16 -6.33
C ASP A 51 -13.83 24.96 -6.85
N ASP A 52 -13.85 26.27 -6.62
CA ASP A 52 -14.90 27.21 -7.06
C ASP A 52 -15.17 27.15 -8.58
N ARG A 53 -14.15 26.81 -9.37
CA ARG A 53 -14.21 26.63 -10.83
C ARG A 53 -14.45 25.20 -11.28
N LEU A 54 -14.61 24.24 -10.36
CA LEU A 54 -14.78 22.82 -10.65
C LEU A 54 -13.70 22.24 -11.59
N ASP A 55 -12.46 22.73 -11.50
CA ASP A 55 -11.36 22.24 -12.35
C ASP A 55 -10.60 21.04 -11.75
N PHE A 56 -10.82 20.77 -10.45
CA PHE A 56 -10.28 19.64 -9.68
C PHE A 56 -8.75 19.48 -9.75
N LYS A 57 -8.01 20.50 -10.17
CA LYS A 57 -6.57 20.33 -10.46
C LYS A 57 -5.80 19.95 -9.22
N GLU A 58 -6.07 20.60 -8.09
CA GLU A 58 -5.40 20.30 -6.82
C GLU A 58 -5.80 18.92 -6.29
N HIS A 59 -7.09 18.57 -6.37
CA HIS A 59 -7.54 17.24 -5.97
C HIS A 59 -6.89 16.13 -6.80
N ILE A 60 -6.89 16.26 -8.14
CA ILE A 60 -6.27 15.30 -9.05
C ILE A 60 -4.77 15.20 -8.78
N ARG A 61 -4.07 16.33 -8.58
CA ARG A 61 -2.63 16.34 -8.24
C ARG A 61 -2.37 15.62 -6.92
N ALA A 62 -3.17 15.87 -5.89
CA ALA A 62 -3.04 15.23 -4.58
C ALA A 62 -3.28 13.72 -4.66
N THR A 63 -4.36 13.31 -5.33
CA THR A 63 -4.69 11.89 -5.54
C THR A 63 -3.60 11.19 -6.36
N ALA A 64 -3.16 11.78 -7.47
CA ALA A 64 -2.10 11.21 -8.30
C ALA A 64 -0.75 11.15 -7.55
N ARG A 65 -0.42 12.15 -6.71
CA ARG A 65 0.77 12.11 -5.83
C ARG A 65 0.66 10.98 -4.81
N SER A 66 -0.50 10.82 -4.17
CA SER A 66 -0.74 9.73 -3.22
C SER A 66 -0.62 8.36 -3.90
N CYS A 67 -1.23 8.18 -5.06
CA CYS A 67 -1.10 6.95 -5.86
C CYS A 67 0.35 6.70 -6.28
N ARG A 68 1.06 7.71 -6.80
CA ARG A 68 2.49 7.58 -7.15
C ARG A 68 3.34 7.24 -5.94
N PHE A 69 3.09 7.84 -4.79
CA PHE A 69 3.78 7.52 -3.54
C PHE A 69 3.49 6.10 -3.08
N LEU A 70 2.23 5.65 -3.14
CA LEU A 70 1.86 4.26 -2.84
C LEU A 70 2.54 3.29 -3.80
N LEU A 71 2.54 3.59 -5.10
CA LEU A 71 3.25 2.81 -6.12
C LEU A 71 4.76 2.85 -5.89
N TYR A 72 5.34 3.97 -5.44
CA TYR A 72 6.74 4.12 -5.06
C TYR A 72 7.10 3.31 -3.81
N ASN A 73 6.19 3.23 -2.83
CA ASN A 73 6.37 2.40 -1.64
C ASN A 73 6.22 0.90 -1.95
N ILE A 74 5.44 0.57 -2.97
CA ILE A 74 5.41 -0.76 -3.57
C ILE A 74 6.62 -0.92 -4.53
N THR A 75 7.33 0.17 -4.86
CA THR A 75 8.44 0.14 -5.81
C THR A 75 9.61 -0.61 -5.17
N PRO A 76 10.13 -1.58 -5.90
CA PRO A 76 10.87 -2.68 -5.29
C PRO A 76 12.33 -2.43 -4.90
N GLY A 77 12.79 -1.17 -4.87
CA GLY A 77 14.04 -0.80 -4.22
C GLY A 77 14.03 -1.17 -2.73
N LEU A 78 12.90 -0.93 -2.06
CA LEU A 78 12.67 -1.26 -0.65
C LEU A 78 12.42 -2.76 -0.38
N LEU A 79 12.33 -3.58 -1.44
CA LEU A 79 12.08 -5.02 -1.36
C LEU A 79 13.39 -5.85 -1.34
N GLN A 80 14.56 -5.21 -1.54
CA GLN A 80 15.87 -5.83 -1.33
C GLN A 80 16.30 -5.73 0.14
N LEU A 81 15.47 -6.22 1.06
CA LEU A 81 15.89 -6.40 2.44
C LEU A 81 16.71 -7.68 2.51
N PRO A 82 18.04 -7.63 2.77
CA PRO A 82 18.78 -8.83 3.07
C PRO A 82 18.16 -9.46 4.32
N ALA A 83 17.69 -10.71 4.21
CA ALA A 83 17.16 -11.48 5.32
C ALA A 83 18.27 -11.99 6.28
N ARG A 84 19.45 -11.34 6.31
CA ARG A 84 20.60 -11.76 7.11
C ARG A 84 20.93 -10.68 8.14
N LYS A 85 20.94 -11.08 9.42
CA LYS A 85 21.59 -10.31 10.50
C LYS A 85 23.01 -9.93 10.04
N PRO A 86 23.44 -8.67 10.15
CA PRO A 86 24.83 -8.31 9.93
C PRO A 86 25.63 -8.77 11.15
N THR A 87 26.03 -10.05 11.17
CA THR A 87 27.17 -10.48 11.98
C THR A 87 28.42 -10.07 11.22
N GLY A 88 28.93 -8.88 11.52
CA GLY A 88 30.18 -8.38 10.97
C GLY A 88 30.29 -6.88 11.13
N LEU A 89 31.18 -6.44 12.03
CA LEU A 89 31.60 -5.05 12.21
C LEU A 89 31.96 -4.41 10.86
N CYS A 90 31.16 -3.46 10.41
CA CYS A 90 31.46 -2.63 9.24
C CYS A 90 32.44 -1.51 9.65
N HIS A 91 33.73 -1.75 9.40
CA HIS A 91 34.70 -0.67 9.23
C HIS A 91 34.95 -0.44 7.74
N SER A 92 35.27 0.81 7.43
CA SER A 92 35.66 1.38 6.13
C SER A 92 34.52 1.94 5.27
N ALA A 93 34.58 3.27 5.17
CA ALA A 93 33.76 4.14 4.36
C ALA A 93 34.04 3.97 2.87
N SER A 94 32.99 4.00 2.06
CA SER A 94 33.00 4.52 0.69
C SER A 94 31.58 4.87 0.28
N SER A 95 31.44 6.10 -0.21
CA SER A 95 30.21 6.80 -0.57
C SER A 95 29.37 6.09 -1.63
N THR A 96 28.17 5.64 -1.27
CA THR A 96 26.91 5.81 -2.03
C THR A 96 25.77 5.55 -1.05
N HIS A 97 24.89 6.54 -0.88
CA HIS A 97 23.67 6.57 -0.06
C HIS A 97 23.47 5.47 1.01
N PRO A 98 23.56 5.79 2.31
CA PRO A 98 23.06 4.87 3.33
C PRO A 98 21.54 4.84 3.18
N GLU A 99 21.01 3.78 2.57
CA GLU A 99 19.58 3.49 2.64
C GLU A 99 19.24 3.27 4.12
N CYS A 100 18.80 4.33 4.79
CA CYS A 100 18.15 4.27 6.11
C CYS A 100 16.86 3.48 5.96
N SER A 101 16.98 2.15 5.89
CA SER A 101 15.85 1.24 5.80
C SER A 101 15.38 0.93 7.21
N CYS A 102 14.30 1.58 7.63
CA CYS A 102 13.73 1.36 8.95
C CYS A 102 13.18 -0.09 9.04
N PRO A 103 13.65 -0.93 9.97
CA PRO A 103 13.23 -2.34 10.07
C PRO A 103 11.71 -2.49 10.30
N ALA A 104 11.08 -1.52 10.97
CA ALA A 104 9.63 -1.48 11.15
C ALA A 104 8.86 -1.32 9.82
N PHE A 105 9.41 -0.58 8.86
CA PHE A 105 8.80 -0.35 7.55
C PHE A 105 8.95 -1.58 6.65
N ALA A 106 10.15 -2.15 6.64
CA ALA A 106 10.48 -3.42 6.00
C ALA A 106 9.52 -4.56 6.39
N ALA A 107 9.29 -4.73 7.69
CA ALA A 107 8.38 -5.74 8.24
C ALA A 107 6.94 -5.52 7.76
N ARG A 108 6.46 -4.27 7.68
CA ARG A 108 5.10 -3.94 7.20
C ARG A 108 4.91 -4.31 5.72
N ILE A 109 5.92 -4.08 4.88
CA ILE A 109 5.86 -4.47 3.46
C ILE A 109 5.80 -5.98 3.33
N ARG A 110 6.72 -6.71 3.98
CA ARG A 110 6.71 -8.19 3.97
C ARG A 110 5.40 -8.75 4.48
N PHE A 111 4.84 -8.18 5.55
CA PHE A 111 3.54 -8.59 6.07
C PHE A 111 2.42 -8.49 5.03
N LYS A 112 2.32 -7.35 4.32
CA LYS A 112 1.30 -7.14 3.29
C LYS A 112 1.49 -8.07 2.10
N VAL A 113 2.71 -8.17 1.57
CA VAL A 113 3.02 -9.02 0.41
C VAL A 113 2.73 -10.49 0.71
N LEU A 114 3.18 -11.00 1.86
CA LEU A 114 2.94 -12.40 2.24
C LEU A 114 1.47 -12.69 2.57
N THR A 115 0.74 -11.71 3.11
CA THR A 115 -0.71 -11.83 3.30
C THR A 115 -1.44 -11.93 1.96
N LEU A 116 -1.07 -11.12 0.97
CA LEU A 116 -1.63 -11.19 -0.38
C LEU A 116 -1.26 -12.52 -1.06
N ALA A 117 -0.03 -12.99 -0.89
CA ALA A 117 0.44 -14.27 -1.40
C ALA A 117 -0.37 -15.45 -0.82
N TYR A 118 -0.68 -15.43 0.48
CA TYR A 118 -1.56 -16.41 1.12
C TYR A 118 -2.95 -16.44 0.45
N THR A 119 -3.55 -15.26 0.25
CA THR A 119 -4.90 -15.19 -0.34
C THR A 119 -4.91 -15.62 -1.81
N ALA A 120 -3.83 -15.36 -2.55
CA ALA A 120 -3.66 -15.80 -3.92
C ALA A 120 -3.46 -17.33 -4.00
N ALA A 121 -2.56 -17.88 -3.17
CA ALA A 121 -2.26 -19.32 -3.13
C ALA A 121 -3.48 -20.16 -2.75
N ASN A 122 -4.31 -19.66 -1.82
CA ASN A 122 -5.53 -20.31 -1.35
C ASN A 122 -6.78 -19.94 -2.17
N LYS A 123 -6.64 -19.25 -3.30
CA LYS A 123 -7.74 -18.85 -4.21
C LYS A 123 -8.89 -18.06 -3.55
N THR A 124 -8.60 -17.35 -2.46
CA THR A 124 -9.57 -16.49 -1.74
C THR A 124 -9.43 -15.01 -2.10
N GLY A 125 -8.34 -14.65 -2.80
CA GLY A 125 -8.09 -13.29 -3.29
C GLY A 125 -8.60 -13.04 -4.72
N PRO A 126 -8.39 -11.82 -5.25
CA PRO A 126 -8.74 -11.47 -6.63
C PRO A 126 -8.04 -12.33 -7.68
N ALA A 127 -8.73 -12.68 -8.77
CA ALA A 127 -8.21 -13.54 -9.85
C ALA A 127 -6.86 -13.06 -10.41
N TYR A 128 -6.69 -11.75 -10.62
CA TYR A 128 -5.44 -11.20 -11.13
C TYR A 128 -4.22 -11.48 -10.24
N LEU A 129 -4.40 -11.60 -8.92
CA LEU A 129 -3.30 -11.98 -8.00
C LEU A 129 -3.03 -13.48 -8.02
N GLN A 130 -4.08 -14.28 -8.26
CA GLN A 130 -3.95 -15.73 -8.40
C GLN A 130 -3.13 -16.06 -9.65
N ASP A 131 -3.41 -15.39 -10.78
CA ASP A 131 -2.69 -15.62 -12.04
C ASP A 131 -1.21 -15.22 -11.98
N LEU A 132 -0.86 -14.29 -11.08
CA LEU A 132 0.51 -13.82 -10.85
C LEU A 132 1.36 -14.80 -10.03
N ILE A 133 0.76 -15.78 -9.33
CA ILE A 133 1.43 -16.72 -8.45
C ILE A 133 1.13 -18.15 -8.89
N GLN A 134 2.17 -18.97 -9.03
CA GLN A 134 2.03 -20.37 -9.39
C GLN A 134 2.41 -21.28 -8.22
N ASN A 135 1.57 -22.26 -7.93
CA ASN A 135 1.89 -23.31 -6.95
C ASN A 135 3.02 -24.19 -7.51
N TYR A 136 3.99 -24.53 -6.67
CA TYR A 136 5.08 -25.40 -7.07
C TYR A 136 4.58 -26.83 -7.30
N VAL A 137 4.78 -27.33 -8.52
CA VAL A 137 4.50 -28.72 -8.89
C VAL A 137 5.83 -29.44 -9.09
N PRO A 138 6.19 -30.42 -8.24
CA PRO A 138 7.43 -31.16 -8.38
C PRO A 138 7.38 -32.08 -9.61
N ALA A 139 8.50 -32.20 -10.34
CA ALA A 139 8.60 -33.11 -11.48
C ALA A 139 8.51 -34.60 -11.10
N ARG A 140 8.81 -34.94 -9.83
CA ARG A 140 8.66 -36.28 -9.24
C ARG A 140 8.19 -36.16 -7.78
N PRO A 141 7.26 -37.01 -7.30
CA PRO A 141 6.79 -36.96 -5.92
C PRO A 141 7.89 -37.44 -4.96
N LEU A 142 8.60 -36.48 -4.35
CA LEU A 142 9.60 -36.73 -3.31
C LEU A 142 8.97 -36.57 -1.92
N ARG A 143 9.54 -37.22 -0.90
CA ARG A 143 9.09 -37.14 0.50
C ARG A 143 9.18 -35.71 1.10
N SER A 144 9.87 -34.78 0.44
CA SER A 144 9.97 -33.35 0.76
C SER A 144 9.09 -32.43 -0.11
N SER A 145 8.28 -33.00 -1.02
CA SER A 145 7.85 -32.30 -2.23
C SER A 145 6.70 -31.29 -2.11
N THR A 146 6.01 -31.14 -0.99
CA THR A 146 4.69 -30.47 -1.00
C THR A 146 4.37 -29.62 0.24
N ALA A 147 5.36 -28.99 0.87
CA ALA A 147 5.10 -28.01 1.94
C ALA A 147 4.61 -26.65 1.40
N GLY A 148 3.57 -26.65 0.54
CA GLY A 148 2.90 -25.45 0.03
C GLY A 148 3.84 -24.41 -0.58
N ARG A 149 4.83 -24.82 -1.38
CA ARG A 149 5.81 -23.89 -2.00
C ARG A 149 5.21 -23.20 -3.22
N LEU A 150 5.72 -22.00 -3.52
CA LEU A 150 5.39 -21.26 -4.73
C LEU A 150 6.52 -21.38 -5.75
N ALA A 151 6.15 -21.55 -7.02
CA ALA A 151 7.09 -21.58 -8.13
C ALA A 151 7.63 -20.17 -8.41
N LEU A 152 8.94 -20.07 -8.65
CA LEU A 152 9.56 -18.84 -9.12
C LEU A 152 9.40 -18.75 -10.64
N PRO A 153 9.02 -17.59 -11.20
CA PRO A 153 8.88 -17.43 -12.63
C PRO A 153 10.23 -17.60 -13.34
N PRO A 154 10.26 -18.13 -14.57
CA PRO A 154 11.48 -18.33 -15.33
C PRO A 154 12.16 -16.99 -15.64
N LEU A 155 13.47 -16.91 -15.39
CA LEU A 155 14.28 -15.68 -15.55
C LEU A 155 14.54 -15.29 -17.02
N ARG A 156 13.90 -15.94 -18.01
CA ARG A 156 14.23 -15.84 -19.44
C ARG A 156 13.19 -15.06 -20.27
N VAL A 157 12.82 -13.85 -19.89
CA VAL A 157 11.99 -13.01 -20.77
C VAL A 157 12.61 -11.63 -20.93
N LYS A 158 12.63 -11.13 -22.18
CA LYS A 158 13.15 -9.82 -22.57
C LYS A 158 12.46 -8.71 -21.76
N GLY A 159 13.25 -7.83 -21.15
CA GLY A 159 12.81 -6.73 -20.28
C GLY A 159 13.87 -6.36 -19.25
N SER A 160 13.74 -5.20 -18.62
CA SER A 160 14.67 -4.72 -17.60
C SER A 160 14.72 -5.68 -16.40
N ARG A 161 15.83 -6.43 -16.28
CA ARG A 161 16.06 -7.45 -15.25
C ARG A 161 15.74 -6.95 -13.83
N LEU A 162 16.05 -5.68 -13.57
CA LEU A 162 15.84 -5.01 -12.28
C LEU A 162 14.38 -4.83 -11.90
N PHE A 163 13.47 -4.52 -12.84
CA PHE A 163 12.05 -4.32 -12.50
C PHE A 163 11.32 -5.64 -12.24
N ARG A 164 11.77 -6.73 -12.87
CA ARG A 164 11.19 -8.06 -12.73
C ARG A 164 11.61 -8.77 -11.44
N LEU A 165 12.85 -8.63 -10.97
CA LEU A 165 13.37 -9.22 -9.70
C LEU A 165 12.70 -8.70 -8.41
N ARG A 166 11.60 -8.01 -8.60
CA ARG A 166 11.16 -6.84 -7.88
C ARG A 166 9.63 -6.72 -8.05
N SER A 167 9.02 -7.51 -8.94
CA SER A 167 7.57 -7.64 -9.05
C SER A 167 7.00 -8.54 -7.94
N PHE A 168 5.70 -8.40 -7.68
CA PHE A 168 4.97 -9.31 -6.79
C PHE A 168 5.16 -10.78 -7.19
N SER A 169 5.13 -11.08 -8.50
CA SER A 169 5.29 -12.44 -9.04
C SER A 169 6.66 -13.08 -8.78
N THR A 170 7.70 -12.31 -8.45
CA THR A 170 9.02 -12.86 -8.08
C THR A 170 9.24 -12.84 -6.57
N LEU A 171 8.92 -11.72 -5.93
CA LEU A 171 9.18 -11.53 -4.50
C LEU A 171 8.23 -12.31 -3.60
N ALA A 172 6.95 -12.40 -3.96
CA ALA A 172 6.00 -13.16 -3.16
C ALA A 172 6.39 -14.64 -3.08
N PRO A 173 6.70 -15.36 -4.18
CA PRO A 173 7.22 -16.72 -4.10
C PRO A 173 8.55 -16.83 -3.36
N GLN A 174 9.47 -15.88 -3.53
CA GLN A 174 10.76 -15.89 -2.85
C GLN A 174 10.58 -15.83 -1.33
N TRP A 175 9.91 -14.79 -0.83
CA TRP A 175 9.69 -14.61 0.60
C TRP A 175 8.78 -15.66 1.21
N TRP A 176 7.80 -16.14 0.45
CA TRP A 176 6.94 -17.24 0.89
C TRP A 176 7.75 -18.52 1.15
N ASN A 177 8.70 -18.82 0.26
CA ASN A 177 9.55 -19.99 0.39
C ASN A 177 10.58 -19.89 1.53
N GLU A 178 10.89 -18.69 2.00
CA GLU A 178 11.71 -18.44 3.20
C GLU A 178 10.94 -18.70 4.50
N LEU A 179 9.60 -18.78 4.47
CA LEU A 179 8.80 -18.99 5.67
C LEU A 179 8.93 -20.42 6.24
N PRO A 180 8.90 -20.55 7.58
CA PRO A 180 8.71 -21.84 8.26
C PRO A 180 7.51 -22.62 7.72
N ILE A 181 7.68 -23.93 7.55
CA ILE A 181 6.61 -24.87 7.15
C ILE A 181 5.32 -24.70 7.98
N PRO A 182 5.35 -24.63 9.33
CA PRO A 182 4.12 -24.50 10.11
C PRO A 182 3.32 -23.23 9.80
N LEU A 183 3.97 -22.16 9.33
CA LEU A 183 3.28 -20.94 8.89
C LEU A 183 2.65 -21.09 7.51
N ARG A 184 3.28 -21.84 6.60
CA ARG A 184 2.72 -22.11 5.27
C ARG A 184 1.54 -23.08 5.30
N SER A 185 1.53 -24.00 6.26
CA SER A 185 0.48 -25.01 6.42
C SER A 185 -0.73 -24.53 7.23
N THR A 186 -0.79 -23.26 7.64
CA THR A 186 -1.95 -22.76 8.41
C THR A 186 -3.22 -22.75 7.55
N PRO A 187 -4.36 -23.25 8.07
CA PRO A 187 -5.58 -23.37 7.28
C PRO A 187 -6.37 -22.06 7.13
N THR A 188 -6.17 -21.09 8.03
CA THR A 188 -6.98 -19.86 8.07
C THR A 188 -6.12 -18.60 7.99
N LEU A 189 -6.63 -17.58 7.28
CA LEU A 189 -5.98 -16.28 7.13
C LEU A 189 -5.71 -15.58 8.48
N PRO A 190 -6.61 -15.60 9.48
CA PRO A 190 -6.33 -15.00 10.79
C PRO A 190 -5.19 -15.70 11.52
N ALA A 191 -5.12 -17.04 11.49
CA ALA A 191 -4.02 -17.79 12.10
C ALA A 191 -2.69 -17.48 11.41
N PHE A 192 -2.69 -17.45 10.07
CA PHE A 192 -1.53 -17.04 9.27
C PHE A 192 -1.05 -15.64 9.65
N ARG A 193 -1.95 -14.64 9.68
CA ARG A 193 -1.60 -13.24 10.03
C ARG A 193 -1.00 -13.13 11.43
N ARG A 194 -1.53 -13.87 12.42
CA ARG A 194 -0.95 -13.89 13.78
C ARG A 194 0.46 -14.46 13.77
N GLY A 195 0.64 -15.66 13.20
CA GLY A 195 1.96 -16.30 13.13
C GLY A 195 2.99 -15.51 12.34
N LEU A 196 2.57 -14.87 11.24
CA LEU A 196 3.42 -14.02 10.41
C LEU A 196 3.88 -12.77 11.17
N LYS A 197 3.00 -12.12 11.95
CA LYS A 197 3.40 -10.98 12.80
C LYS A 197 4.48 -11.40 13.79
N THR A 198 4.30 -12.52 14.48
CA THR A 198 5.28 -13.04 15.45
C THR A 198 6.61 -13.36 14.77
N HIS A 199 6.58 -13.99 13.60
CA HIS A 199 7.80 -14.31 12.85
C HIS A 199 8.55 -13.06 12.35
N LEU A 200 7.83 -12.08 11.81
CA LEU A 200 8.44 -10.82 11.35
C LEU A 200 8.96 -9.96 12.50
N PHE A 201 8.30 -9.99 13.67
CA PHE A 201 8.80 -9.33 14.87
C PHE A 201 10.18 -9.88 15.25
N ARG A 202 10.32 -11.21 15.35
CA ARG A 202 11.60 -11.88 15.65
C ARG A 202 12.70 -11.65 14.63
N LEU A 203 12.34 -11.36 13.37
CA LEU A 203 13.32 -11.15 12.30
C LEU A 203 13.86 -9.71 12.25
N TYR A 204 13.08 -8.73 12.70
CA TYR A 204 13.36 -7.31 12.48
C TYR A 204 13.47 -6.46 13.74
N LEU A 205 12.92 -6.93 14.86
CA LEU A 205 12.70 -6.13 16.08
C LEU A 205 13.22 -6.82 17.36
N ASP A 206 13.84 -8.01 17.24
CA ASP A 206 14.61 -8.70 18.28
C ASP A 206 16.12 -8.65 17.96
#